data_AF-A0A7X6SVI7-F1
#
_entry.id   AF-A0A7X6SVI7-F1
#
_cell.length_a   1.000
_cell.length_b   1.000
_cell.length_c   1.000
_cell.angle_alpha   90.00
_cell.angle_beta   90.00
_cell.angle_gamma   90.00
#
_symmetry.space_group_name_H-M   'P 1'
#
loop_
_entity.id
_entity.type
_entity.pdbx_description
1 polymer ?
#
loop_
_entity_poly.entity_id
_entity_poly.type
_entity_poly.pdbx_seq_one_letter_code
_entity_poly.pdbx_strand_id
1 'polypeptide(L)'
;MLAVVFGVLVGLVMPVQTSANSRLRLSVGSPFLASLVSFSVGFATLLLAALLIDGHLPQPSLAASLPAWIWAGGVLGVVVLTGNIFLFPRLGSVQTVVLPIAGQVIMG
;
A
#
# COMPACT_ATOMS: atom_id res chain seq x y z
N MET A 1 10.23 17.14 -15.57
CA MET A 1 8.87 17.71 -15.42
C MET A 1 7.80 16.61 -15.33
N LEU A 2 7.66 15.70 -16.31
CA LEU A 2 6.63 14.63 -16.29
C LEU A 2 6.70 13.73 -15.04
N ALA A 3 7.90 13.27 -14.65
CA ALA A 3 8.07 12.43 -13.46
C ALA A 3 7.66 13.14 -12.15
N VAL A 4 7.89 14.46 -12.07
CA VAL A 4 7.47 15.26 -10.90
C VAL A 4 5.95 15.34 -10.84
N VAL A 5 5.29 15.60 -11.97
CA VAL A 5 3.83 15.61 -12.06
C VAL A 5 3.25 14.26 -11.67
N PHE A 6 3.82 13.17 -12.20
CA PHE A 6 3.40 11.81 -11.84
C PHE A 6 3.57 11.52 -10.34
N GLY A 7 4.71 11.89 -9.76
CA GLY A 7 4.96 11.76 -8.31
C GLY A 7 3.92 12.52 -7.47
N VAL A 8 3.57 13.74 -7.87
CA VAL A 8 2.49 14.51 -7.22
C VAL A 8 1.15 13.78 -7.33
N LEU A 9 0.79 13.26 -8.51
CA LEU A 9 -0.46 12.53 -8.72
C LEU A 9 -0.54 11.27 -7.84
N VAL A 10 0.53 10.50 -7.73
CA VAL A 10 0.60 9.34 -6.82
C VAL A 10 0.39 9.78 -5.36
N GLY A 11 1.02 10.89 -4.94
CA GLY A 11 0.82 11.47 -3.62
C GLY A 11 -0.62 11.88 -3.32
N LEU A 12 -1.34 12.40 -4.31
CA LEU A 12 -2.76 12.79 -4.17
C LEU A 12 -3.70 11.60 -3.97
N VAL A 13 -3.33 10.41 -4.45
CA VAL A 13 -4.15 9.19 -4.30
C VAL A 13 -4.08 8.63 -2.86
N MET A 14 -2.99 8.87 -2.14
CA MET A 14 -2.76 8.30 -0.80
C MET A 14 -3.84 8.67 0.24
N PRO A 15 -4.25 9.94 0.39
CA PRO A 15 -5.34 10.30 1.30
C PRO A 15 -6.68 9.69 0.90
N VAL A 16 -6.96 9.60 -0.41
CA VAL A 16 -8.20 9.01 -0.94
C VAL A 16 -8.26 7.52 -0.61
N GLN A 17 -7.16 6.80 -0.84
CA GLN A 17 -7.03 5.39 -0.46
C GLN A 17 -7.22 5.19 1.04
N THR A 18 -6.56 6.02 1.86
CA THR A 18 -6.66 5.91 3.33
C THR A 18 -8.10 6.11 3.79
N SER A 19 -8.80 7.13 3.28
CA SER A 19 -10.21 7.37 3.58
C SER A 19 -11.10 6.20 3.15
N ALA A 20 -10.91 5.65 1.94
CA ALA A 20 -11.68 4.51 1.46
C ALA A 20 -11.48 3.27 2.35
N ASN A 21 -10.24 2.96 2.71
CA ASN A 21 -9.92 1.83 3.58
C ASN A 21 -10.42 2.03 5.02
N SER A 22 -10.40 3.26 5.54
CA SER A 22 -11.00 3.58 6.83
C SER A 22 -12.52 3.43 6.83
N ARG A 23 -13.19 3.74 5.72
CA ARG A 23 -14.63 3.44 5.56
C ARG A 23 -14.88 1.95 5.47
N LEU A 24 -14.09 1.21 4.69
CA LEU A 24 -14.17 -0.25 4.62
C LEU A 24 -14.00 -0.90 6.00
N ARG A 25 -13.07 -0.38 6.81
CA ARG A 25 -12.91 -0.78 8.22
C ARG A 25 -14.19 -0.65 9.03
N LEU A 26 -14.99 0.39 8.83
CA LEU A 26 -16.27 0.54 9.53
C LEU A 26 -17.28 -0.52 9.10
N SER A 27 -17.25 -0.94 7.83
CA SER A 27 -18.13 -1.99 7.30
C SER A 27 -17.74 -3.39 7.78
N VAL A 28 -16.44 -3.69 7.91
CA VAL A 28 -15.94 -5.03 8.29
C VAL A 28 -15.54 -5.15 9.76
N GLY A 29 -15.58 -4.04 10.52
CA GLY A 29 -15.33 -3.98 11.96
C GLY A 29 -13.87 -4.15 12.40
N SER A 30 -12.92 -4.38 11.49
CA SER A 30 -11.51 -4.65 11.84
C SER A 30 -10.54 -4.01 10.84
N PRO A 31 -9.46 -3.36 11.33
CA PRO A 31 -8.41 -2.83 10.46
C PRO A 31 -7.69 -3.94 9.68
N PHE A 32 -7.51 -5.12 10.28
CA PHE A 32 -6.88 -6.26 9.62
C PHE A 32 -7.76 -6.83 8.50
N LEU A 33 -9.07 -6.96 8.75
CA LEU A 33 -10.01 -7.42 7.71
C LEU A 33 -10.12 -6.41 6.56
N ALA A 34 -10.12 -5.11 6.86
CA ALA A 34 -10.11 -4.07 5.83
C ALA A 34 -8.84 -4.13 5.00
N SER A 35 -7.66 -4.23 5.64
CA SER A 35 -6.39 -4.42 4.94
C SER A 35 -6.41 -5.68 4.07
N LEU A 36 -6.91 -6.81 4.58
CA LEU A 36 -6.98 -8.07 3.82
C LEU A 36 -7.81 -7.93 2.55
N VAL A 37 -8.99 -7.30 2.65
CA VAL A 37 -9.86 -7.05 1.49
C VAL A 37 -9.18 -6.10 0.52
N SER A 38 -8.61 -4.98 1.00
CA SER A 38 -7.91 -4.01 0.15
C SER A 38 -6.69 -4.61 -0.55
N PHE A 39 -5.90 -5.44 0.14
CA PHE A 39 -4.77 -6.15 -0.45
C PHE A 39 -5.23 -7.20 -1.46
N SER A 40 -6.34 -7.89 -1.21
CA SER A 40 -6.90 -8.85 -2.18
C SER A 40 -7.32 -8.16 -3.48
N VAL A 41 -8.02 -7.02 -3.38
CA VAL A 41 -8.41 -6.22 -4.54
C VAL A 41 -7.18 -5.64 -5.25
N GLY A 42 -6.21 -5.12 -4.49
CA GLY A 42 -4.95 -4.62 -5.03
C GLY A 42 -4.14 -5.71 -5.74
N PHE A 43 -4.05 -6.90 -5.16
CA PHE A 43 -3.39 -8.06 -5.75
C PHE A 43 -4.07 -8.49 -7.05
N ALA A 44 -5.40 -8.62 -7.07
CA ALA A 44 -6.14 -8.96 -8.29
C ALA A 44 -5.93 -7.90 -9.39
N THR A 45 -5.96 -6.62 -9.03
CA THR A 45 -5.72 -5.51 -9.96
C THR A 45 -4.30 -5.55 -10.52
N LEU A 46 -3.30 -5.78 -9.67
CA LEU A 46 -1.90 -5.88 -10.07
C LEU A 46 -1.64 -7.11 -10.93
N LEU A 47 -2.26 -8.24 -10.60
CA LEU A 47 -2.16 -9.47 -11.38
C LEU A 47 -2.69 -9.27 -12.80
N LEU A 48 -3.86 -8.64 -12.94
CA LEU A 48 -4.41 -8.30 -14.25
C LEU A 48 -3.50 -7.31 -15.00
N ALA A 49 -2.99 -6.28 -14.33
CA ALA A 49 -2.08 -5.32 -14.94
C ALA A 49 -0.79 -5.99 -15.44
N ALA A 50 -0.17 -6.87 -14.65
CA ALA A 50 1.03 -7.61 -15.04
C ALA A 50 0.77 -8.49 -16.27
N LEU A 51 -0.36 -9.20 -16.31
CA LEU A 51 -0.72 -10.02 -17.46
C LEU A 51 -1.00 -9.19 -18.72
N LEU A 52 -1.58 -7.99 -18.58
CA LEU A 52 -1.90 -7.13 -19.73
C LEU A 52 -0.70 -6.35 -20.25
N ILE A 53 0.21 -5.93 -19.36
CA ILE A 53 1.36 -5.08 -19.70
C ILE A 53 2.57 -5.94 -20.09
N ASP A 54 2.91 -6.92 -19.25
CA ASP A 54 4.12 -7.73 -19.42
C ASP A 54 3.84 -9.08 -20.09
N GLY A 55 2.58 -9.53 -20.10
CA GLY A 55 2.18 -10.79 -20.76
C GLY A 55 2.58 -12.07 -20.02
N HIS A 56 3.24 -11.97 -18.86
CA HIS A 56 3.71 -13.12 -18.11
C HIS A 56 3.80 -12.83 -16.60
N LEU A 57 3.95 -13.89 -15.80
CA LEU A 57 4.19 -13.82 -14.36
C LEU A 57 5.62 -14.25 -14.03
N PRO A 58 6.17 -13.85 -12.87
CA PRO A 58 7.47 -14.30 -12.41
C PRO A 58 7.54 -15.82 -12.33
N GLN A 59 8.66 -16.40 -12.76
CA GLN A 59 8.88 -17.84 -12.65
C GLN A 59 8.99 -18.25 -11.16
N PRO A 60 8.37 -19.36 -10.72
CA PRO A 60 8.45 -19.79 -9.33
C PRO A 60 9.89 -20.03 -8.82
N SER A 61 10.81 -20.42 -9.73
CA SER A 61 12.23 -20.60 -9.44
C SER A 61 12.94 -19.32 -8.97
N LEU A 62 12.41 -18.14 -9.34
CA LEU A 62 12.92 -16.84 -8.91
C LEU A 62 12.83 -16.67 -7.39
N ALA A 63 11.83 -17.26 -6.75
CA ALA A 63 11.64 -17.16 -5.30
C ALA A 63 12.83 -17.75 -4.52
N ALA A 64 13.43 -18.80 -5.06
CA ALA A 64 14.56 -19.51 -4.45
C ALA A 64 15.93 -18.90 -4.78
N SER A 65 16.03 -18.10 -5.85
CA SER A 65 17.30 -17.49 -6.27
C SER A 65 17.56 -16.11 -5.66
N LEU A 66 16.53 -15.47 -5.10
CA LEU A 66 16.61 -14.13 -4.53
C LEU A 66 16.84 -14.15 -3.00
N PRO A 67 17.58 -13.16 -2.46
CA PRO A 67 17.74 -12.99 -1.02
C PRO A 67 16.39 -12.86 -0.29
N ALA A 68 16.25 -13.54 0.86
CA ALA A 68 15.00 -13.61 1.61
C ALA A 68 14.45 -12.23 2.04
N TRP A 69 15.31 -11.24 2.25
CA TRP A 69 14.90 -9.89 2.69
C TRP A 69 14.06 -9.14 1.64
N ILE A 70 14.17 -9.49 0.36
CA ILE A 70 13.40 -8.82 -0.72
C ILE A 70 11.90 -9.03 -0.51
N TRP A 71 11.50 -10.18 0.05
CA TRP A 71 10.11 -10.51 0.35
C TRP A 71 9.54 -9.70 1.52
N ALA A 72 10.39 -9.07 2.34
CA ALA A 72 9.94 -8.22 3.45
C ALA A 72 9.12 -7.01 2.96
N GLY A 73 9.31 -6.57 1.72
CA GLY A 73 8.54 -5.45 1.15
C GLY A 73 7.02 -5.68 1.21
N GLY A 74 6.56 -6.90 0.94
CA GLY A 74 5.14 -7.25 1.06
C GLY A 74 4.63 -7.14 2.49
N VAL A 75 5.42 -7.64 3.46
CA VAL A 75 5.10 -7.56 4.90
C VAL A 75 5.06 -6.11 5.36
N LEU A 76 6.07 -5.30 4.98
CA LEU A 76 6.12 -3.87 5.31
C LEU A 76 4.94 -3.10 4.73
N GLY A 77 4.49 -3.44 3.52
CA GLY A 77 3.27 -2.89 2.92
C GLY A 77 2.03 -3.14 3.78
N VAL A 78 1.89 -4.35 4.33
CA VAL A 78 0.77 -4.69 5.24
C VAL A 78 0.84 -3.85 6.51
N VAL A 79 2.03 -3.65 7.07
CA VAL A 79 2.24 -2.82 8.27
C VAL A 79 1.84 -1.36 7.99
N VAL A 80 2.30 -0.78 6.88
CA VAL A 80 2.00 0.61 6.52
C VAL A 80 0.50 0.80 6.29
N LEU A 81 -0.14 -0.06 5.50
CA LEU A 81 -1.57 0.06 5.20
C LEU A 81 -2.42 -0.09 6.47
N THR A 82 -2.19 -1.15 7.24
CA THR A 82 -2.96 -1.43 8.45
C THR A 82 -2.72 -0.36 9.50
N GLY A 83 -1.49 0.11 9.65
CA GLY A 83 -1.12 1.24 10.49
C GLY A 83 -1.90 2.50 10.12
N ASN A 84 -1.95 2.87 8.84
CA ASN A 84 -2.72 4.03 8.39
C ASN A 84 -4.22 3.89 8.67
N ILE A 85 -4.81 2.72 8.40
CA ILE A 85 -6.23 2.44 8.70
C ILE A 85 -6.52 2.56 10.21
N PHE A 86 -5.59 2.10 11.04
CA PHE A 86 -5.70 2.15 12.50
C PHE A 86 -5.52 3.57 13.06
N LEU A 87 -4.56 4.33 12.53
CA LEU A 87 -4.21 5.67 12.98
C LEU A 87 -5.19 6.75 12.50
N PHE A 88 -5.80 6.58 11.31
CA PHE A 88 -6.67 7.57 10.70
C PHE A 88 -7.80 8.11 11.60
N PRO A 89 -8.56 7.28 12.35
CA PRO A 89 -9.60 7.78 13.24
C PRO A 89 -9.07 8.53 14.47
N ARG A 90 -7.78 8.37 14.81
CA ARG A 90 -7.16 8.98 16.00
C ARG A 90 -6.45 10.29 15.68
N LEU A 91 -5.84 10.36 14.50
CA LEU A 91 -4.97 11.48 14.10
C LEU A 91 -5.64 12.37 13.02
N GLY A 92 -6.67 11.84 12.34
CA GLY A 92 -7.28 12.51 11.20
C GLY A 92 -6.43 12.42 9.93
N SER A 93 -7.00 12.89 8.81
CA SER A 93 -6.42 12.70 7.47
C SER A 93 -5.03 13.31 7.29
N VAL A 94 -4.82 14.53 7.79
CA VAL A 94 -3.56 15.26 7.61
C VAL A 94 -2.42 14.57 8.36
N GLN A 95 -2.60 14.28 9.65
CA GLN A 95 -1.55 13.71 10.48
C GLN A 95 -1.19 12.28 10.08
N THR A 96 -2.16 11.47 9.63
CA THR A 96 -1.91 10.12 9.12
C THR A 96 -1.11 10.10 7.82
N VAL A 97 -0.98 11.22 7.11
CA VAL A 97 -0.11 11.35 5.94
C VAL A 97 1.23 11.99 6.31
N VAL A 98 1.22 13.08 7.09
CA VAL A 98 2.42 13.86 7.41
C VAL A 98 3.39 13.10 8.31
N LEU A 99 2.90 12.37 9.32
CA LEU A 99 3.78 11.67 10.27
C LEU A 99 4.57 10.52 9.63
N PRO A 100 3.98 9.66 8.77
CA PRO A 100 4.76 8.70 8.00
C PRO A 100 5.83 9.34 7.12
N ILE A 101 5.51 10.46 6.45
CA ILE A 101 6.49 11.21 5.64
C ILE A 101 7.64 11.71 6.52
N ALA A 102 7.34 12.27 7.69
CA ALA A 102 8.38 12.69 8.63
C ALA A 102 9.27 11.51 9.05
N GLY A 103 8.69 10.35 9.36
CA GLY A 103 9.46 9.13 9.66
C GLY A 103 10.35 8.66 8.50
N GLN A 104 9.84 8.76 7.26
CA GLN A 104 10.63 8.46 6.05
C GLN A 104 11.81 9.43 5.89
N VAL A 105 11.61 10.72 6.15
CA VAL A 105 12.66 11.76 6.07
C VAL A 105 13.72 11.60 7.17
N ILE A 106 13.34 11.12 8.36
CA ILE A 106 14.29 10.89 9.46
C ILE A 106 15.16 9.65 9.22
N MET A 107 14.59 8.61 8.60
CA MET A 107 15.30 7.36 8.31
C MET A 107 16.21 7.47 7.06
N GLY A 108 15.80 8.28 6.09
CA GLY A 108 16.51 8.51 4.83
C GLY A 108 17.71 9.43 4.99
#